data_AF-A0A7X1L563-F1
#
_entry.id   AF-A0A7X1L563-F1
#
_cell.length_a   1.000
_cell.length_b   1.000
_cell.length_c   1.000
_cell.angle_alpha   90.00
_cell.angle_beta   90.00
_cell.angle_gamma   90.00
#
_symmetry.space_group_name_H-M   'P 1'
#
loop_
_entity.id
_entity.type
_entity.pdbx_description
1 polymer ?
#
loop_
_entity_poly.entity_id
_entity_poly.type
_entity_poly.pdbx_seq_one_letter_code
_entity_poly.pdbx_strand_id
1 'polypeptide(L)'
;MLLFSGWLLLAILLLGSVPAAGKIRTCGPIYLRDADGQIINPMTGENAGQPFSTRQTCGACHDYERITSGYHFQQGWDRVRDDFKRDMPWVLSDGMMGKQ
;
A
#
# COMPACT_ATOMS: atom_id res chain seq x y z
N MET A 1 -8.58 27.38 -49.82
CA MET A 1 -8.90 25.96 -49.51
C MET A 1 -7.81 25.25 -48.68
N LEU A 2 -6.87 25.97 -48.03
CA LEU A 2 -5.77 25.39 -47.23
C LEU A 2 -5.83 25.77 -45.74
N LEU A 3 -6.82 26.56 -45.32
CA LEU A 3 -6.97 27.05 -43.93
C LEU A 3 -7.91 26.17 -43.09
N PHE A 4 -8.73 25.32 -43.71
CA PHE A 4 -9.61 24.37 -43.02
C PHE A 4 -8.90 23.05 -42.64
N SER A 5 -7.77 22.73 -43.28
CA SER A 5 -7.00 21.50 -43.03
C SER A 5 -6.15 21.57 -41.76
N GLY A 6 -5.65 22.76 -41.40
CA GLY A 6 -4.82 22.95 -40.20
C GLY A 6 -5.58 22.75 -38.89
N TRP A 7 -6.85 23.17 -38.84
CA TRP A 7 -7.70 23.02 -37.66
C TRP A 7 -8.14 21.56 -37.44
N LEU A 8 -8.33 20.82 -38.52
CA LEU A 8 -8.67 19.39 -38.45
C LEU A 8 -7.49 18.57 -37.91
N LEU A 9 -6.26 18.88 -38.32
CA LEU A 9 -5.05 18.23 -37.82
C LEU A 9 -4.77 18.58 -36.35
N LEU A 10 -5.01 19.83 -35.94
CA LEU A 10 -4.86 20.26 -34.54
C LEU A 10 -5.89 19.57 -33.63
N ALA A 11 -7.12 19.38 -34.10
CA ALA A 11 -8.15 18.66 -33.37
C ALA A 11 -7.79 17.17 -33.18
N ILE A 12 -7.24 16.51 -34.20
CA ILE A 12 -6.79 15.11 -34.11
C ILE A 12 -5.61 14.97 -33.13
N LEU A 13 -4.67 15.91 -33.12
CA LEU A 13 -3.56 15.94 -32.15
C LEU A 13 -4.04 16.16 -30.71
N LEU A 14 -5.08 16.96 -30.50
CA LEU A 14 -5.66 17.21 -29.17
C LEU A 14 -6.57 16.07 -28.69
N LEU A 15 -7.18 15.30 -29.60
CA LEU A 15 -8.05 14.16 -29.27
C LEU A 15 -7.31 12.80 -29.22
N GLY A 16 -6.10 12.72 -29.76
CA GLY A 16 -5.33 11.46 -29.86
C GLY A 16 -4.66 10.99 -28.56
N SER A 17 -4.79 11.72 -27.47
CA SER A 17 -4.17 11.41 -26.17
C SER A 17 -5.21 11.04 -25.11
N VAL A 18 -6.21 10.25 -25.48
CA VAL A 18 -7.00 9.53 -24.47
C VAL A 18 -6.09 8.45 -23.87
N PRO A 19 -5.68 8.55 -22.59
CA PRO A 19 -4.94 7.46 -21.97
C PRO A 19 -5.82 6.22 -22.03
N ALA A 20 -5.28 5.12 -22.55
CA ALA A 20 -5.97 3.84 -22.51
C ALA A 20 -6.40 3.57 -21.07
N ALA A 21 -7.69 3.28 -20.86
CA ALA A 21 -8.22 2.97 -19.54
C ALA A 21 -7.40 1.83 -18.94
N GLY A 22 -6.56 2.16 -17.95
CA GLY A 22 -5.74 1.20 -17.26
C GLY A 22 -6.65 0.17 -16.60
N LYS A 23 -6.41 -1.13 -16.86
CA LYS A 23 -7.15 -2.20 -16.20
C LYS A 23 -6.86 -2.11 -14.70
N ILE A 24 -7.86 -1.73 -13.91
CA ILE A 24 -7.76 -1.77 -12.44
C ILE A 24 -7.55 -3.24 -12.07
N ARG A 25 -6.33 -3.59 -11.64
CA ARG A 25 -6.05 -4.89 -11.06
C ARG A 25 -6.59 -4.88 -9.64
N THR A 26 -7.86 -5.24 -9.48
CA THR A 26 -8.43 -5.45 -8.15
C THR A 26 -7.81 -6.69 -7.54
N CYS A 27 -7.37 -6.59 -6.28
CA CYS A 27 -7.02 -7.76 -5.50
C CYS A 27 -8.33 -8.48 -5.14
N GLY A 28 -8.39 -9.80 -5.34
CA GLY A 28 -9.52 -10.60 -4.87
C GLY A 28 -9.52 -10.73 -3.34
N PRO A 29 -10.52 -11.41 -2.74
CA PRO A 29 -10.47 -11.76 -1.34
C PRO A 29 -9.21 -12.56 -1.01
N ILE A 30 -8.54 -12.21 0.09
CA ILE A 30 -7.36 -12.91 0.61
C ILE A 30 -7.62 -13.37 2.04
N TYR A 31 -6.96 -14.44 2.46
CA TYR A 31 -6.91 -14.82 3.86
C TYR A 31 -5.85 -14.00 4.59
N LEU A 32 -6.17 -13.56 5.81
CA LEU A 32 -5.16 -13.05 6.73
C LEU A 32 -4.32 -14.22 7.24
N ARG A 33 -3.04 -13.96 7.50
CA ARG A 33 -2.12 -14.94 8.07
C ARG A 33 -1.41 -14.41 9.29
N ASP A 34 -1.15 -15.27 10.26
CA ASP A 34 -0.30 -14.95 11.42
C ASP A 34 1.20 -14.93 11.06
N ALA A 35 2.07 -14.78 12.05
CA ALA A 35 3.52 -14.75 11.86
C ALA A 35 4.10 -16.07 11.31
N ASP A 36 3.50 -17.20 11.69
CA ASP A 36 3.89 -18.55 11.26
C ASP A 36 3.27 -18.92 9.89
N GLY A 37 2.40 -18.06 9.36
CA GLY A 37 1.73 -18.24 8.08
C GLY A 37 0.42 -19.01 8.16
N GLN A 38 -0.08 -19.33 9.35
CA GLN A 38 -1.38 -19.99 9.52
C GLN A 38 -2.51 -19.02 9.17
N ILE A 39 -3.62 -19.57 8.68
CA ILE A 39 -4.79 -18.75 8.32
C ILE A 39 -5.44 -18.20 9.59
N ILE A 40 -5.77 -16.91 9.55
CA ILE A 40 -6.67 -16.24 10.49
C ILE A 40 -8.01 -16.10 9.78
N ASN A 41 -9.05 -16.72 10.32
CA ASN A 41 -10.41 -16.63 9.81
C ASN A 41 -11.37 -16.15 10.92
N PRO A 42 -11.65 -14.83 10.97
CA PRO A 42 -12.56 -14.27 11.97
C PRO A 42 -14.00 -14.77 11.84
N MET A 43 -14.40 -15.28 10.67
CA MET A 43 -15.77 -15.75 10.43
C MET A 43 -16.02 -17.13 11.02
N THR A 44 -14.98 -17.97 11.11
CA THR A 44 -15.05 -19.33 11.67
C THR A 44 -14.45 -19.42 13.07
N GLY A 45 -13.69 -18.42 13.50
CA GLY A 45 -12.97 -18.41 14.77
C GLY A 45 -11.57 -19.03 14.70
N GLU A 46 -11.16 -19.58 13.56
CA GLU A 46 -9.82 -20.13 13.36
C GLU A 46 -8.77 -19.03 13.54
N ASN A 47 -7.90 -19.18 14.55
CA ASN A 47 -6.85 -18.23 14.91
C ASN A 47 -7.33 -16.76 15.06
N ALA A 48 -8.62 -16.52 15.33
CA ALA A 48 -9.21 -15.18 15.26
C ALA A 48 -8.64 -14.17 16.27
N GLY A 49 -7.97 -14.65 17.33
CA GLY A 49 -7.27 -13.81 18.32
C GLY A 49 -5.80 -13.52 18.00
N GLN A 50 -5.25 -14.09 16.93
CA GLN A 50 -3.85 -13.90 16.57
C GLN A 50 -3.62 -12.57 15.83
N PRO A 51 -2.48 -11.90 16.05
CA PRO A 51 -2.10 -10.76 15.24
C PRO A 51 -1.78 -11.21 13.81
N PHE A 52 -2.24 -10.44 12.82
CA PHE A 52 -1.91 -10.73 11.43
C PHE A 52 -0.50 -10.23 11.08
N SER A 53 0.17 -10.94 10.19
CA SER A 53 1.48 -10.58 9.63
C SER A 53 1.30 -9.98 8.24
N THR A 54 1.71 -8.72 8.08
CA THR A 54 1.77 -8.06 6.76
C THR A 54 2.75 -8.78 5.83
N ARG A 55 3.85 -9.33 6.37
CA ARG A 55 4.83 -10.12 5.60
C ARG A 55 4.22 -11.39 5.04
N GLN A 56 3.49 -12.16 5.84
CA GLN A 56 2.87 -13.40 5.36
C GLN A 56 1.64 -13.14 4.50
N THR A 57 0.85 -12.11 4.82
CA THR A 57 -0.40 -11.80 4.13
C THR A 57 -0.17 -11.09 2.80
N CYS A 58 0.51 -9.94 2.81
CA CYS A 58 0.76 -9.14 1.61
C CYS A 58 1.91 -9.71 0.79
N GLY A 59 2.94 -10.26 1.45
CA GLY A 59 4.11 -10.86 0.81
C GLY A 59 3.81 -12.08 -0.06
N ALA A 60 2.63 -12.68 0.09
CA ALA A 60 2.17 -13.78 -0.76
C ALA A 60 1.89 -13.33 -2.22
N CYS A 61 1.60 -12.04 -2.45
CA CYS A 61 1.26 -11.53 -3.78
C CYS A 61 2.07 -10.29 -4.18
N HIS A 62 2.73 -9.64 -3.22
CA HIS A 62 3.50 -8.43 -3.43
C HIS A 62 4.91 -8.59 -2.89
N ASP A 63 5.86 -7.87 -3.49
CA ASP A 63 7.19 -7.71 -2.91
C ASP A 63 7.06 -6.90 -1.62
N TYR A 64 7.22 -7.60 -0.50
CA TYR A 64 7.11 -7.03 0.84
C TYR A 64 8.15 -5.92 1.07
N GLU A 65 9.37 -6.10 0.60
CA GLU A 65 10.45 -5.12 0.78
C GLU A 65 10.09 -3.83 0.04
N ARG A 66 9.57 -3.96 -1.18
CA ARG A 66 9.08 -2.82 -1.95
C ARG A 66 7.92 -2.11 -1.26
N ILE A 67 6.96 -2.83 -0.69
CA ILE A 67 5.86 -2.22 0.11
C ILE A 67 6.46 -1.42 1.27
N THR A 68 7.33 -2.03 2.08
CA THR A 68 7.88 -1.39 3.28
C THR A 68 8.77 -0.19 2.97
N SER A 69 9.29 -0.06 1.75
CA SER A 69 10.04 1.13 1.34
C SER A 69 9.19 2.40 1.20
N GLY A 70 7.86 2.27 1.19
CA GLY A 70 6.95 3.41 1.04
C GLY A 70 7.02 4.36 2.24
N TYR A 71 6.90 5.67 1.99
CA TYR A 71 6.99 6.71 3.03
C TYR A 71 6.08 6.44 4.25
N HIS A 72 4.88 5.92 4.01
CA HIS A 72 3.92 5.57 5.08
C HIS A 72 4.53 4.61 6.12
N PHE A 73 5.36 3.65 5.70
CA PHE A 73 5.99 2.68 6.58
C PHE A 73 7.33 3.16 7.14
N GLN A 74 7.96 4.15 6.51
CA GLN A 74 9.29 4.65 6.89
C GLN A 74 9.25 5.95 7.69
N GLN A 75 8.06 6.53 7.89
CA GLN A 75 7.90 7.82 8.55
C GLN A 75 8.48 7.78 9.98
N GLY A 76 9.55 8.53 10.23
CA GLY A 76 10.22 8.59 11.54
C GLY A 76 10.94 7.30 11.95
N TRP A 77 11.25 6.41 11.02
CA TRP A 77 12.05 5.19 11.28
C TRP A 77 13.50 5.55 11.66
N ASP A 78 14.04 6.59 11.03
CA ASP A 78 15.40 7.12 11.25
C ASP A 78 15.58 7.80 12.62
N ARG A 79 14.49 7.99 13.38
CA ARG A 79 14.48 8.71 14.66
C ARG A 79 13.95 7.86 15.82
N VAL A 80 13.93 6.54 15.68
CA VAL A 80 13.48 5.62 16.72
C VAL A 80 14.38 5.70 17.96
N ARG A 81 13.77 5.86 19.14
CA ARG A 81 14.47 5.94 20.43
C ARG A 81 13.60 5.32 21.53
N ASP A 82 14.20 4.47 22.37
CA ASP A 82 13.51 3.83 23.52
C ASP A 82 13.03 4.85 24.57
N ASP A 83 13.69 6.01 24.63
CA ASP A 83 13.40 7.11 25.55
C ASP A 83 12.52 8.21 24.92
N PHE A 84 11.99 8.02 23.71
CA PHE A 84 11.27 9.06 22.97
C PHE A 84 10.07 9.62 23.74
N LYS A 85 9.28 8.74 24.36
CA LYS A 85 8.10 9.14 25.13
C LYS A 85 7.89 8.28 26.36
N ARG A 86 8.35 8.77 27.51
CA ARG A 86 8.36 8.01 28.78
C ARG A 86 6.97 7.60 29.29
N ASP A 87 5.96 8.42 29.06
CA ASP A 87 4.56 8.16 29.43
C ASP A 87 3.84 7.22 28.46
N MET A 88 4.38 7.04 27.25
CA MET A 88 3.87 6.12 26.23
C MET A 88 5.04 5.37 25.58
N PRO A 89 5.63 4.39 26.28
CA PRO A 89 6.86 3.72 25.84
C PRO A 89 6.71 2.94 24.52
N TRP A 90 5.48 2.66 24.08
CA TRP A 90 5.23 2.10 22.75
C TRP A 90 5.33 3.15 21.62
N VAL A 91 5.42 4.44 21.92
CA VAL A 91 5.61 5.50 20.92
C VAL A 91 7.11 5.77 20.78
N LEU A 92 7.68 5.34 19.66
CA LEU A 92 9.13 5.28 19.47
C LEU A 92 9.71 6.45 18.66
N SER A 93 8.88 7.19 17.94
CA SER A 93 9.30 8.39 17.19
C SER A 93 8.15 9.35 16.87
N ASP A 94 8.48 10.50 16.29
CA ASP A 94 7.55 11.51 15.77
C ASP A 94 6.77 11.02 14.53
N GLY A 95 7.25 9.96 13.88
CA GLY A 95 6.64 9.38 12.67
C GLY A 95 5.67 8.23 12.92
N MET A 96 5.12 8.13 14.12
CA MET A 96 4.12 7.12 14.51
C MET A 96 4.65 5.70 14.76
N MET A 97 5.97 5.50 14.79
CA MET A 97 6.56 4.20 15.08
C MET A 97 6.12 3.65 16.44
N GLY A 98 5.80 2.35 16.46
CA GLY A 98 5.35 1.58 17.63
C GLY A 98 3.88 1.75 18.03
N LYS A 99 3.08 2.51 17.26
CA LYS A 99 1.63 2.70 17.48
C LYS A 99 0.73 1.76 16.68
N GLN A 100 1.26 0.63 16.21
CA GLN A 100 0.51 -0.37 15.42
C GLN A 100 0.07 -1.57 16.25
#